data_AF-A0A522NI75-F1
#
_entry.id   AF-A0A522NI75-F1
#
_cell.length_a   1.000
_cell.length_b   1.000
_cell.length_c   1.000
_cell.angle_alpha   90.00
_cell.angle_beta   90.00
_cell.angle_gamma   90.00
#
_symmetry.space_group_name_H-M   'P 1'
#
loop_
_entity.id
_entity.type
_entity.pdbx_description
1 polymer ?
#
loop_
_entity_poly.entity_id
_entity_poly.type
_entity_poly.pdbx_seq_one_letter_code
_entity_poly.pdbx_strand_id
1 'polypeptide(L)'
;MPVEIAKPYLDPHAEELLAAIPAPRKALFLDRDGVINVDHGYVHKPEDTEWVPGIFKLCAEAQRAGYLLVVVTNQAGIARGYYSVEEFMAYTRWVHEQFALKGTPFVATYYCPHHPEFAPGCECRKPSPGMISAALADFEIEAMNCAIIGDKKTDLQAGLAAGLMKNRLIYSANKSLFYISRELDL
;
A
#
# COMPACT_ATOMS: atom_id res chain seq x y z
N MET A 1 21.38 -14.66 -7.71
CA MET A 1 20.02 -15.22 -7.55
C MET A 1 19.06 -14.05 -7.60
N PRO A 2 17.94 -14.13 -8.33
CA PRO A 2 16.95 -13.06 -8.32
C PRO A 2 16.51 -12.81 -6.88
N VAL A 3 16.44 -11.54 -6.49
CA VAL A 3 15.97 -11.14 -5.17
C VAL A 3 14.46 -11.30 -5.18
N GLU A 4 13.97 -12.36 -4.58
CA GLU A 4 12.53 -12.68 -4.55
C GLU A 4 11.73 -11.58 -3.85
N ILE A 5 10.47 -11.44 -4.28
CA ILE A 5 9.50 -10.56 -3.63
C ILE A 5 9.22 -11.13 -2.24
N ALA A 6 9.32 -10.30 -1.20
CA ALA A 6 9.02 -10.73 0.15
C ALA A 6 7.55 -11.14 0.25
N LYS A 7 7.26 -12.21 1.02
CA LYS A 7 5.88 -12.64 1.28
C LYS A 7 5.09 -11.48 1.88
N PRO A 8 3.92 -11.12 1.34
CA PRO A 8 3.11 -10.04 1.89
C PRO A 8 2.58 -10.42 3.27
N TYR A 9 2.24 -9.41 4.05
CA TYR A 9 1.34 -9.60 5.18
C TYR A 9 -0.09 -9.69 4.64
N LEU A 10 -0.79 -10.79 4.92
CA LEU A 10 -2.21 -10.95 4.62
C LEU A 10 -3.02 -10.68 5.89
N ASP A 11 -4.12 -9.95 5.74
CA ASP A 11 -5.07 -9.79 6.84
C ASP A 11 -5.63 -11.16 7.26
N PRO A 12 -5.81 -11.46 8.56
CA PRO A 12 -6.38 -12.74 9.01
C PRO A 12 -7.76 -13.05 8.42
N HIS A 13 -8.52 -12.03 8.00
CA HIS A 13 -9.83 -12.14 7.37
C HIS A 13 -9.77 -11.96 5.84
N ALA A 14 -8.57 -12.01 5.22
CA ALA A 14 -8.42 -11.77 3.78
C ALA A 14 -9.33 -12.65 2.91
N GLU A 15 -9.53 -13.93 3.27
CA GLU A 15 -10.44 -14.83 2.55
C GLU A 15 -11.89 -14.31 2.56
N GLU A 16 -12.38 -13.83 3.71
CA GLU A 16 -13.73 -13.28 3.85
C GLU A 16 -13.87 -11.97 3.07
N LEU A 17 -12.85 -11.10 3.13
CA LEU A 17 -12.82 -9.83 2.37
C LEU A 17 -12.82 -10.08 0.86
N LEU A 18 -12.07 -11.08 0.39
CA LEU A 18 -12.03 -11.48 -1.02
C LEU A 18 -13.33 -12.15 -1.47
N ALA A 19 -13.98 -12.93 -0.61
CA ALA A 19 -15.27 -13.55 -0.91
C ALA A 19 -16.42 -12.53 -1.00
N ALA A 20 -16.33 -11.43 -0.26
CA ALA A 20 -17.32 -10.36 -0.29
C ALA A 20 -17.32 -9.54 -1.59
N ILE A 21 -16.24 -9.60 -2.38
CA ILE A 21 -16.09 -8.85 -3.63
C ILE A 21 -15.84 -9.84 -4.78
N PRO A 22 -16.77 -9.99 -5.74
CA PRO A 22 -16.61 -10.94 -6.84
C PRO A 22 -15.47 -10.52 -7.80
N ALA A 23 -14.81 -11.50 -8.38
CA ALA A 23 -13.81 -11.29 -9.44
C ALA A 23 -14.45 -11.00 -10.82
N PRO A 24 -13.76 -10.29 -11.74
CA PRO A 24 -12.47 -9.63 -11.53
C PRO A 24 -12.60 -8.41 -10.61
N ARG A 25 -11.67 -8.29 -9.66
CA ARG A 25 -11.72 -7.25 -8.62
C ARG A 25 -11.03 -5.97 -9.09
N LYS A 26 -11.24 -4.88 -8.36
CA LYS A 26 -10.43 -3.67 -8.46
C LYS A 26 -9.83 -3.32 -7.11
N ALA A 27 -8.67 -2.67 -7.11
CA ALA A 27 -7.95 -2.30 -5.89
C ALA A 27 -7.48 -0.85 -5.91
N LEU A 28 -7.54 -0.24 -4.72
CA LEU A 28 -6.85 0.98 -4.39
C LEU A 28 -5.54 0.60 -3.71
N PHE A 29 -4.45 0.77 -4.44
CA PHE A 29 -3.10 0.62 -3.94
C PHE A 29 -2.68 1.90 -3.21
N LEU A 30 -2.14 1.76 -2.02
CA LEU A 30 -1.69 2.87 -1.19
C LEU A 30 -0.22 2.68 -0.85
N ASP A 31 0.60 3.72 -1.00
CA ASP A 31 1.84 3.77 -0.21
C ASP A 31 1.52 3.90 1.28
N ARG A 32 2.51 3.62 2.13
CA ARG A 32 2.36 3.69 3.58
C ARG A 32 2.85 5.04 4.12
N ASP A 33 4.14 5.29 4.05
CA ASP A 33 4.78 6.48 4.60
C ASP A 33 4.57 7.68 3.67
N GLY A 34 3.90 8.72 4.16
CA GLY A 34 3.51 9.89 3.38
C GLY A 34 2.07 9.84 2.85
N VAL A 35 1.40 8.68 2.95
CA VAL A 35 0.05 8.45 2.42
C VAL A 35 -0.90 7.91 3.49
N ILE A 36 -0.58 6.78 4.12
CA ILE A 36 -1.36 6.25 5.24
C ILE A 36 -0.99 6.97 6.54
N ASN A 37 0.30 6.91 6.89
CA ASN A 37 0.87 7.67 7.99
C ASN A 37 1.74 8.81 7.46
N VAL A 38 1.94 9.85 8.25
CA VAL A 38 2.91 10.91 7.95
C VAL A 38 4.31 10.28 7.90
N ASP A 39 5.07 10.63 6.85
CA ASP A 39 6.47 10.22 6.70
C ASP A 39 7.35 11.02 7.67
N HIS A 40 7.53 10.49 8.89
CA HIS A 40 8.53 10.91 9.86
C HIS A 40 9.85 10.12 9.70
N GLY A 41 10.03 9.46 8.55
CA GLY A 41 11.11 8.52 8.28
C GLY A 41 10.71 7.08 8.63
N TYR A 42 11.51 6.42 9.46
CA TYR A 42 11.42 4.98 9.75
C TYR A 42 10.33 4.64 10.77
N VAL A 43 9.08 5.07 10.54
CA VAL A 43 7.95 4.78 11.44
C VAL A 43 7.68 3.27 11.46
N HIS A 44 7.81 2.67 12.65
CA HIS A 44 7.60 1.23 12.88
C HIS A 44 6.98 0.94 14.25
N LYS A 45 6.45 1.96 14.94
CA LYS A 45 5.82 1.84 16.26
C LYS A 45 4.47 2.57 16.30
N PRO A 46 3.46 1.99 16.97
CA PRO A 46 2.15 2.62 17.15
C PRO A 46 2.22 4.06 17.70
N GLU A 47 3.05 4.27 18.73
CA GLU A 47 3.21 5.55 19.43
C GLU A 47 3.81 6.67 18.57
N ASP A 48 4.54 6.32 17.51
CA ASP A 48 5.14 7.27 16.56
C ASP A 48 4.21 7.55 15.36
N THR A 49 3.01 6.96 15.34
CA THR A 49 2.10 7.05 14.19
C THR A 49 1.24 8.30 14.24
N GLU A 50 1.42 9.14 13.23
CA GLU A 50 0.49 10.21 12.89
C GLU A 50 -0.22 9.87 11.57
N TRP A 51 -1.56 9.85 11.57
CA TRP A 51 -2.33 9.53 10.36
C TRP A 51 -2.40 10.72 9.41
N VAL A 52 -2.26 10.47 8.10
CA VAL A 52 -2.46 11.53 7.12
C VAL A 52 -3.92 11.99 7.15
N PRO A 53 -4.20 13.31 7.26
CA PRO A 53 -5.55 13.84 7.27
C PRO A 53 -6.40 13.33 6.10
N GLY A 54 -7.52 12.67 6.43
CA GLY A 54 -8.46 12.15 5.44
C GLY A 54 -8.25 10.69 5.02
N ILE A 55 -7.20 9.99 5.50
CA ILE A 55 -6.93 8.60 5.07
C ILE A 55 -8.09 7.65 5.33
N PHE A 56 -8.67 7.67 6.53
CA PHE A 56 -9.80 6.81 6.87
C PHE A 56 -11.03 7.10 6.01
N LYS A 57 -11.26 8.39 5.68
CA LYS A 57 -12.36 8.79 4.81
C LYS A 57 -12.14 8.26 3.39
N LEU A 58 -10.94 8.42 2.84
CA LEU A 58 -10.58 7.92 1.52
C LEU A 58 -10.79 6.40 1.43
N CYS A 59 -10.30 5.65 2.42
CA CYS A 59 -10.46 4.20 2.47
C CYS A 59 -11.95 3.78 2.55
N ALA A 60 -12.77 4.50 3.32
CA ALA A 60 -14.21 4.23 3.40
C ALA A 60 -14.94 4.52 2.08
N GLU A 61 -14.57 5.61 1.40
CA GLU A 61 -15.10 5.95 0.07
C GLU A 61 -14.69 4.90 -0.97
N ALA A 62 -13.42 4.49 -0.97
CA ALA A 62 -12.92 3.45 -1.85
C ALA A 62 -13.63 2.10 -1.63
N GLN A 63 -13.83 1.67 -0.39
CA GLN A 63 -14.55 0.42 -0.13
C GLN A 63 -16.02 0.49 -0.54
N ARG A 64 -16.72 1.60 -0.28
CA ARG A 64 -18.11 1.78 -0.77
C ARG A 64 -18.19 1.74 -2.29
N ALA A 65 -17.15 2.21 -2.97
CA ALA A 65 -17.03 2.12 -4.43
C ALA A 65 -16.58 0.73 -4.92
N GLY A 66 -16.40 -0.26 -4.04
CA GLY A 66 -16.06 -1.64 -4.38
C GLY A 66 -14.58 -1.89 -4.64
N TYR A 67 -13.68 -1.08 -4.08
CA TYR A 67 -12.24 -1.33 -4.14
C TYR A 67 -11.78 -2.21 -2.97
N LEU A 68 -10.94 -3.20 -3.27
CA LEU A 68 -10.01 -3.77 -2.30
C LEU A 68 -8.99 -2.72 -1.89
N LEU A 69 -8.58 -2.71 -0.63
CA LEU A 69 -7.52 -1.83 -0.15
C LEU A 69 -6.24 -2.64 0.03
N VAL A 70 -5.17 -2.26 -0.68
CA VAL A 70 -3.88 -2.96 -0.66
C VAL A 70 -2.76 -1.96 -0.39
N VAL A 71 -1.86 -2.27 0.53
CA VAL A 71 -0.68 -1.43 0.80
C VAL A 71 0.53 -1.94 0.00
N VAL A 72 1.29 -1.04 -0.61
CA VAL A 72 2.54 -1.32 -1.33
C VAL A 72 3.64 -0.36 -0.89
N THR A 73 4.64 -0.84 -0.13
CA THR A 73 5.60 0.06 0.55
C THR A 73 7.07 -0.36 0.44
N ASN A 74 7.95 0.63 0.28
CA ASN A 74 9.40 0.43 0.32
C ASN A 74 9.91 0.60 1.76
N GLN A 75 10.41 -0.46 2.39
CA GLN A 75 10.81 -0.51 3.80
C GLN A 75 12.33 -0.74 3.94
N ALA A 76 13.10 0.21 3.41
CA ALA A 76 14.57 0.14 3.43
C ALA A 76 15.18 0.22 4.85
N GLY A 77 14.41 0.61 5.87
CA GLY A 77 14.85 0.59 7.26
C GLY A 77 15.23 -0.81 7.73
N ILE A 78 14.63 -1.86 7.15
CA ILE A 78 14.96 -3.27 7.41
C ILE A 78 16.39 -3.56 6.96
N ALA A 79 16.71 -3.30 5.69
CA ALA A 79 18.08 -3.50 5.18
C ALA A 79 19.13 -2.58 5.83
N ARG A 80 18.71 -1.46 6.42
CA ARG A 80 19.58 -0.56 7.20
C ARG A 80 19.72 -0.95 8.67
N GLY A 81 18.98 -1.97 9.14
CA GLY A 81 19.03 -2.45 10.52
C GLY A 81 18.35 -1.52 11.54
N TYR A 82 17.46 -0.63 11.10
CA TYR A 82 16.73 0.26 12.02
C TYR A 82 15.59 -0.45 12.75
N TYR A 83 15.02 -1.48 12.12
CA TYR A 83 14.03 -2.38 12.70
C TYR A 83 14.06 -3.72 11.96
N SER A 84 13.62 -4.79 12.62
CA SER A 84 13.56 -6.13 12.05
C SER A 84 12.31 -6.35 11.18
N VAL A 85 12.28 -7.47 10.45
CA VAL A 85 11.07 -7.88 9.72
C VAL A 85 9.93 -8.17 10.69
N GLU A 86 10.22 -8.76 11.85
CA GLU A 86 9.25 -9.06 12.90
C GLU A 86 8.63 -7.79 13.48
N GLU A 87 9.44 -6.76 13.74
CA GLU A 87 8.96 -5.44 14.19
C GLU A 87 8.08 -4.79 13.12
N PHE A 88 8.50 -4.83 11.84
CA PHE A 88 7.69 -4.37 10.73
C PHE A 88 6.34 -5.12 10.62
N MET A 89 6.34 -6.44 10.79
CA MET A 89 5.14 -7.26 10.75
C MET A 89 4.19 -6.96 11.91
N ALA A 90 4.72 -6.78 13.12
CA ALA A 90 3.94 -6.38 14.29
C ALA A 90 3.29 -5.02 14.09
N TYR A 91 4.04 -4.04 13.57
CA TYR A 91 3.50 -2.73 13.23
C TYR A 91 2.46 -2.79 12.11
N THR A 92 2.72 -3.59 11.07
CA THR A 92 1.77 -3.78 9.96
C THR A 92 0.45 -4.37 10.44
N ARG A 93 0.50 -5.39 11.30
CA ARG A 93 -0.69 -5.95 11.95
C ARG A 93 -1.47 -4.87 12.72
N TRP A 94 -0.77 -4.08 13.54
CA TRP A 94 -1.41 -3.00 14.29
C TRP A 94 -2.08 -1.98 13.36
N VAL A 95 -1.44 -1.59 12.25
CA VAL A 95 -2.06 -0.70 11.25
C VAL A 95 -3.33 -1.34 10.67
N HIS A 96 -3.31 -2.62 10.30
CA HIS A 96 -4.48 -3.34 9.80
C HIS A 96 -5.63 -3.34 10.82
N GLU A 97 -5.33 -3.59 12.10
CA GLU A 97 -6.31 -3.52 13.20
C GLU A 97 -6.95 -2.13 13.32
N GLN A 98 -6.17 -1.05 13.20
CA GLN A 98 -6.72 0.32 13.26
C GLN A 98 -7.70 0.59 12.11
N PHE A 99 -7.40 0.10 10.91
CA PHE A 99 -8.27 0.27 9.74
C PHE A 99 -9.51 -0.64 9.81
N ALA A 100 -9.37 -1.86 10.32
CA ALA A 100 -10.50 -2.76 10.58
C ALA A 100 -11.48 -2.17 11.61
N LEU A 101 -10.98 -1.55 12.69
CA LEU A 101 -11.80 -0.86 13.70
C LEU A 101 -12.61 0.32 13.11
N LYS A 102 -12.19 0.87 11.96
CA LYS A 102 -12.92 1.91 11.22
C LYS A 102 -13.84 1.35 10.13
N GLY A 103 -13.94 0.02 10.04
CA GLY A 103 -14.72 -0.67 9.02
C GLY A 103 -14.08 -0.61 7.63
N THR A 104 -12.76 -0.36 7.55
CA THR A 104 -12.02 -0.22 6.28
C THR A 104 -10.79 -1.12 6.21
N PRO A 105 -10.92 -2.45 6.42
CA PRO A 105 -9.76 -3.35 6.48
C PRO A 105 -8.97 -3.37 5.17
N PHE A 106 -7.66 -3.47 5.29
CA PHE A 106 -6.77 -3.83 4.18
C PHE A 106 -6.85 -5.33 3.95
N VAL A 107 -6.70 -5.79 2.71
CA VAL A 107 -6.57 -7.22 2.42
C VAL A 107 -5.13 -7.69 2.59
N ALA A 108 -4.16 -6.84 2.26
CA ALA A 108 -2.75 -7.17 2.31
C ALA A 108 -1.83 -5.94 2.34
N THR A 109 -0.61 -6.17 2.85
CA THR A 109 0.55 -5.28 2.70
C THR A 109 1.66 -6.01 1.98
N TYR A 110 1.98 -5.57 0.76
CA TYR A 110 3.19 -5.94 0.05
C TYR A 110 4.29 -4.93 0.40
N TYR A 111 5.49 -5.43 0.67
CA TYR A 111 6.60 -4.59 1.06
C TYR A 111 7.91 -5.04 0.43
N CYS A 112 8.81 -4.08 0.24
CA CYS A 112 10.18 -4.34 -0.18
C CYS A 112 11.15 -4.01 0.97
N PRO A 113 11.80 -4.99 1.61
CA PRO A 113 12.78 -4.75 2.67
C PRO A 113 14.14 -4.25 2.13
N HIS A 114 14.34 -4.31 0.82
CA HIS A 114 15.64 -4.10 0.17
C HIS A 114 16.06 -2.63 0.04
N HIS A 115 17.37 -2.41 0.16
CA HIS A 115 18.04 -1.16 -0.19
C HIS A 115 18.78 -1.30 -1.53
N PRO A 116 18.76 -0.29 -2.43
CA PRO A 116 19.42 -0.37 -3.74
C PRO A 116 20.92 -0.68 -3.70
N GLU A 117 21.61 -0.28 -2.63
CA GLU A 117 23.05 -0.55 -2.47
C GLU A 117 23.34 -2.02 -2.15
N PHE A 118 22.45 -2.70 -1.42
CA PHE A 118 22.68 -4.08 -0.95
C PHE A 118 22.00 -5.12 -1.84
N ALA A 119 20.94 -4.73 -2.54
CA ALA A 119 20.18 -5.59 -3.43
C ALA A 119 19.77 -4.81 -4.69
N PRO A 120 20.75 -4.43 -5.55
CA PRO A 120 20.46 -3.75 -6.80
C PRO A 120 19.61 -4.65 -7.71
N GLY A 121 18.61 -4.06 -8.36
CA GLY A 121 17.78 -4.78 -9.34
C GLY A 121 16.71 -5.71 -8.75
N CYS A 122 16.37 -5.61 -7.46
CA CYS A 122 15.22 -6.34 -6.93
C CYS A 122 13.92 -5.92 -7.64
N GLU A 123 13.05 -6.90 -7.92
CA GLU A 123 11.84 -6.67 -8.71
C GLU A 123 10.69 -6.07 -7.87
N CYS A 124 10.76 -6.15 -6.54
CA CYS A 124 9.73 -5.64 -5.64
C CYS A 124 9.81 -4.14 -5.36
N ARG A 125 11.01 -3.53 -5.33
CA ARG A 125 11.17 -2.13 -4.90
C ARG A 125 10.61 -1.15 -5.91
N LYS A 126 9.66 -0.30 -5.50
CA LYS A 126 9.19 0.83 -6.33
C LYS A 126 10.40 1.69 -6.74
N PRO A 127 10.59 2.02 -8.03
CA PRO A 127 9.58 2.08 -9.09
C PRO A 127 9.29 0.77 -9.85
N SER A 128 9.91 -0.36 -9.50
CA SER A 128 9.54 -1.65 -10.08
C SER A 128 8.09 -2.01 -9.73
N PRO A 129 7.34 -2.65 -10.65
CA PRO A 129 5.93 -2.96 -10.43
C PRO A 129 5.69 -4.20 -9.57
N GLY A 130 6.72 -4.95 -9.17
CA GLY A 130 6.59 -6.31 -8.66
C GLY A 130 5.60 -6.49 -7.50
N MET A 131 5.58 -5.55 -6.53
CA MET A 131 4.59 -5.62 -5.44
C MET A 131 3.14 -5.48 -5.93
N ILE A 132 2.91 -4.60 -6.91
CA ILE A 132 1.57 -4.39 -7.49
C ILE A 132 1.22 -5.60 -8.35
N SER A 133 2.12 -6.07 -9.21
CA SER A 133 1.91 -7.24 -10.06
C SER A 133 1.62 -8.51 -9.26
N ALA A 134 2.30 -8.71 -8.12
CA ALA A 134 2.01 -9.82 -7.22
C ALA A 134 0.58 -9.74 -6.67
N ALA A 135 0.18 -8.57 -6.14
CA ALA A 135 -1.18 -8.36 -5.66
C ALA A 135 -2.25 -8.55 -6.75
N LEU A 136 -1.98 -8.09 -7.98
CA LEU A 136 -2.88 -8.28 -9.11
C LEU A 136 -3.16 -9.76 -9.39
N ALA A 137 -2.10 -10.57 -9.36
CA ALA A 137 -2.18 -12.01 -9.56
C ALA A 137 -2.85 -12.73 -8.38
N ASP A 138 -2.42 -12.43 -7.16
CA ASP A 138 -2.87 -13.13 -5.94
C ASP A 138 -4.37 -12.94 -5.67
N PHE A 139 -4.96 -11.81 -6.09
CA PHE A 139 -6.34 -11.44 -5.78
C PHE A 139 -7.26 -11.33 -7.00
N GLU A 140 -6.82 -11.78 -8.18
CA GLU A 140 -7.59 -11.71 -9.43
C GLU A 140 -8.11 -10.29 -9.71
N ILE A 141 -7.22 -9.30 -9.55
CA ILE A 141 -7.53 -7.90 -9.73
C ILE A 141 -7.25 -7.49 -11.18
N GLU A 142 -8.18 -6.75 -11.78
CA GLU A 142 -8.01 -6.18 -13.11
C GLU A 142 -7.35 -4.79 -13.03
N ALA A 143 -6.10 -4.70 -13.49
CA ALA A 143 -5.27 -3.50 -13.40
C ALA A 143 -5.95 -2.23 -13.97
N MET A 144 -6.74 -2.39 -15.04
CA MET A 144 -7.35 -1.24 -15.73
C MET A 144 -8.40 -0.50 -14.87
N ASN A 145 -8.95 -1.17 -13.86
CA ASN A 145 -9.94 -0.61 -12.95
C ASN A 145 -9.33 -0.15 -11.61
N CYS A 146 -8.00 -0.20 -11.50
CA CYS A 146 -7.29 0.07 -10.25
C CYS A 146 -6.71 1.48 -10.20
N ALA A 147 -6.41 1.88 -8.97
CA ALA A 147 -5.73 3.14 -8.69
C ALA A 147 -4.54 2.94 -7.76
N ILE A 148 -3.53 3.79 -7.88
CA ILE A 148 -2.47 3.93 -6.87
C ILE A 148 -2.39 5.37 -6.35
N ILE A 149 -2.22 5.47 -5.04
CA ILE A 149 -2.01 6.72 -4.32
C ILE A 149 -0.63 6.68 -3.67
N GLY A 150 0.23 7.62 -4.06
CA GLY A 150 1.61 7.75 -3.59
C GLY A 150 1.99 9.20 -3.29
N ASP A 151 3.07 9.40 -2.54
CA ASP A 151 3.68 10.72 -2.34
C ASP A 151 4.96 10.91 -3.16
N LYS A 152 5.52 9.83 -3.73
CA LYS A 152 6.76 9.83 -4.49
C LYS A 152 6.50 9.45 -5.95
N LYS A 153 7.32 10.02 -6.85
CA LYS A 153 7.27 9.68 -8.29
C LYS A 153 7.42 8.18 -8.56
N THR A 154 8.16 7.49 -7.70
CA THR A 154 8.35 6.05 -7.78
C THR A 154 7.06 5.25 -7.64
N ASP A 155 6.06 5.76 -6.92
CA ASP A 155 4.77 5.09 -6.77
C ASP A 155 4.00 5.09 -8.09
N LEU A 156 3.99 6.23 -8.77
CA LEU A 156 3.34 6.37 -10.07
C LEU A 156 4.05 5.55 -11.13
N GLN A 157 5.38 5.53 -11.11
CA GLN A 157 6.16 4.70 -12.04
C GLN A 157 5.85 3.21 -11.85
N ALA A 158 5.74 2.74 -10.61
CA ALA A 158 5.35 1.36 -10.32
C ALA A 158 3.92 1.06 -10.80
N GLY A 159 2.97 1.96 -10.54
CA GLY A 159 1.59 1.80 -11.01
C GLY A 159 1.46 1.78 -12.53
N LEU A 160 2.12 2.71 -13.22
CA LEU A 160 2.15 2.74 -14.68
C LEU A 160 2.80 1.49 -15.27
N ALA A 161 3.92 1.03 -14.70
CA ALA A 161 4.59 -0.19 -15.13
C ALA A 161 3.75 -1.45 -14.88
N ALA A 162 2.86 -1.42 -13.89
CA ALA A 162 1.90 -2.50 -13.60
C ALA A 162 0.60 -2.40 -14.42
N GLY A 163 0.44 -1.37 -15.27
CA GLY A 163 -0.76 -1.19 -16.10
C GLY A 163 -1.96 -0.56 -15.38
N LEU A 164 -1.76 0.10 -14.24
CA LEU A 164 -2.84 0.81 -13.54
C LEU A 164 -3.25 2.07 -14.32
N MET A 165 -4.55 2.31 -14.44
CA MET A 165 -5.06 3.46 -15.21
C MET A 165 -5.17 4.75 -14.40
N LYS A 166 -5.45 4.67 -13.09
CA LYS A 166 -5.58 5.84 -12.21
C LYS A 166 -4.35 5.96 -11.29
N ASN A 167 -3.42 6.84 -11.62
CA ASN A 167 -2.22 7.07 -10.81
C ASN A 167 -2.29 8.49 -10.23
N ARG A 168 -2.21 8.65 -8.91
CA ARG A 168 -2.30 9.96 -8.25
C ARG A 168 -1.15 10.17 -7.28
N LEU A 169 -0.51 11.34 -7.44
CA LEU A 169 0.43 11.87 -6.47
C LEU A 169 -0.29 12.78 -5.49
N ILE A 170 -0.03 12.58 -4.21
CA ILE A 170 -0.41 13.53 -3.18
C ILE A 170 0.73 14.52 -3.03
N TYR A 171 0.75 15.55 -3.88
CA TYR A 171 1.64 16.68 -3.72
C TYR A 171 0.86 17.82 -3.06
N SER A 172 1.19 18.17 -1.82
CA SER A 172 0.72 19.45 -1.27
C SER A 172 1.50 19.84 -0.03
N ALA A 173 1.80 21.14 0.08
CA ALA A 173 2.29 21.81 1.28
C ALA A 173 1.43 21.57 2.54
N ASN A 174 0.22 20.99 2.40
CA ASN A 174 -0.72 20.67 3.48
C ASN A 174 -1.09 19.17 3.62
N LYS A 175 -0.44 18.23 2.90
CA LYS A 175 -0.62 16.75 2.97
C LYS A 175 -2.01 16.28 3.43
N SER A 176 -3.05 16.48 2.61
CA SER A 176 -4.43 16.10 2.96
C SER A 176 -5.11 15.33 1.84
N LEU A 177 -5.83 14.27 2.21
CA LEU A 177 -6.51 13.34 1.29
C LEU A 177 -7.99 13.67 1.06
N PHE A 178 -8.51 14.74 1.70
CA PHE A 178 -9.94 15.06 1.67
C PHE A 178 -10.52 15.32 0.27
N TYR A 179 -9.68 15.58 -0.73
CA TYR A 179 -10.09 15.91 -2.10
C TYR A 179 -9.91 14.76 -3.10
N ILE A 180 -9.17 13.71 -2.74
CA ILE A 180 -8.74 12.67 -3.68
C ILE A 180 -9.90 11.83 -4.19
N SER A 181 -10.92 11.58 -3.37
CA SER A 181 -12.09 10.82 -3.81
C SER A 181 -12.76 11.43 -5.03
N ARG A 182 -12.85 12.76 -5.11
CA ARG A 182 -13.38 13.46 -6.28
C ARG A 182 -12.54 13.26 -7.54
N GLU A 183 -11.23 13.09 -7.39
CA GLU A 183 -10.29 12.90 -8.52
C GLU A 183 -10.19 11.46 -9.00
N LEU A 184 -10.68 10.52 -8.18
CA LEU A 184 -10.75 9.09 -8.46
C LEU A 184 -12.17 8.64 -8.86
N ASP A 185 -13.12 9.56 -8.93
CA ASP A 185 -14.55 9.29 -9.15
C ASP A 185 -15.13 8.28 -8.12
N LEU A 186 -14.71 8.42 -6.85
CA LEU A 186 -15.20 7.64 -5.71
C LEU A 186 -16.43 8.29 -5.05
#